data_AF-A0A7X1LTH1-F1
#
_entry.id   AF-A0A7X1LTH1-F1
#
_cell.length_a   1.000
_cell.length_b   1.000
_cell.length_c   1.000
_cell.angle_alpha   90.00
_cell.angle_beta   90.00
_cell.angle_gamma   90.00
#
_symmetry.space_group_name_H-M   'P 1'
#
loop_
_entity.id
_entity.type
_entity.pdbx_description
1 polymer ?
#
loop_
_entity_poly.entity_id
_entity_poly.type
_entity_poly.pdbx_seq_one_letter_code
_entity_poly.pdbx_strand_id
1 'polypeptide(L)'
;MHVRKFSMLAVAGVAVGLSLTACSGSGSDSASSSSSASSSSSASGSVSASGSVGSSGDSAAGTQSGTSAAKSGQGSAGTTASGAAKKSGVSCTNQIDYAGDPRSNAEINSIGEQTGHCPAPEKGSKPSGTPKKPGVSCTNQIDYAGDPRSNAEINSIGEQTGHCPAPEKGSKPSGTPKKPGVSCTNQIDYAGDSRSNAEINSIGEQTGYCPPVQH
;
A
#
# COMPACT_ATOMS: atom_id res chain seq x y z
N MET A 1 -34.46 -31.45 -34.04
CA MET A 1 -34.70 -29.99 -34.11
C MET A 1 -34.96 -29.51 -32.70
N HIS A 2 -34.13 -28.64 -32.12
CA HIS A 2 -34.31 -28.16 -30.74
C HIS A 2 -34.85 -26.73 -30.72
N VAL A 3 -36.06 -26.56 -30.17
CA VAL A 3 -36.79 -25.30 -30.20
C VAL A 3 -36.30 -24.38 -29.08
N ARG A 4 -35.77 -23.21 -29.43
CA ARG A 4 -35.38 -22.17 -28.46
C ARG A 4 -36.64 -21.53 -27.87
N LYS A 5 -36.81 -21.62 -26.54
CA LYS A 5 -37.83 -20.84 -25.81
C LYS A 5 -37.15 -19.61 -25.20
N PHE A 6 -37.46 -18.44 -25.74
CA PHE A 6 -37.08 -17.17 -25.12
C PHE A 6 -38.04 -16.87 -23.97
N SER A 7 -37.50 -16.69 -22.76
CA SER A 7 -38.28 -16.19 -21.63
C SER A 7 -37.83 -14.77 -21.33
N MET A 8 -38.59 -13.79 -21.82
CA MET A 8 -38.50 -12.42 -21.32
C MET A 8 -39.14 -12.38 -19.92
N LEU A 9 -38.46 -11.79 -18.94
CA LEU A 9 -39.12 -11.34 -17.72
C LEU A 9 -38.58 -9.97 -17.31
N ALA A 10 -39.48 -9.16 -16.76
CA ALA A 10 -39.40 -7.70 -16.75
C ALA A 10 -38.31 -7.09 -15.86
N VAL A 11 -37.89 -5.88 -16.26
CA VAL A 11 -37.12 -4.93 -15.45
C VAL A 11 -38.02 -4.39 -14.32
N ALA A 12 -37.48 -4.38 -13.09
CA ALA A 12 -38.01 -3.58 -11.99
C ALA A 12 -36.93 -2.59 -11.55
N GLY A 13 -37.13 -1.30 -11.85
CA GLY A 13 -36.23 -0.23 -11.43
C GLY A 13 -36.50 0.19 -9.99
N VAL A 14 -35.47 0.26 -9.16
CA VAL A 14 -35.53 0.86 -7.81
C VAL A 14 -34.57 2.03 -7.77
N ALA A 15 -35.13 3.24 -7.81
CA ALA A 15 -34.38 4.48 -7.57
C ALA A 15 -34.53 4.85 -6.08
N VAL A 16 -33.43 4.82 -5.34
CA VAL A 16 -33.35 5.42 -3.99
C VAL A 16 -32.48 6.67 -4.11
N GLY A 17 -33.06 7.81 -3.73
CA GLY A 17 -32.49 9.13 -4.01
C GLY A 17 -31.30 9.52 -3.15
N LEU A 18 -30.52 10.48 -3.65
CA LEU A 18 -29.52 11.19 -2.86
C LEU A 18 -30.21 12.16 -1.89
N SER A 19 -29.92 12.03 -0.60
CA SER A 19 -30.21 13.07 0.40
C SER A 19 -28.90 13.77 0.77
N LEU A 20 -28.63 14.92 0.17
CA LEU A 20 -27.60 15.84 0.65
C LEU A 20 -28.12 16.61 1.86
N THR A 21 -27.74 16.20 3.07
CA THR A 21 -27.92 17.01 4.28
C THR A 21 -26.62 17.72 4.61
N ALA A 22 -26.40 18.88 3.98
CA ALA A 22 -25.53 19.89 4.51
C ALA A 22 -26.38 20.83 5.39
N CYS A 23 -26.22 20.80 6.70
CA CYS A 23 -26.55 21.95 7.53
C CYS A 23 -25.75 21.95 8.84
N SER A 24 -25.26 23.14 9.20
CA SER A 24 -24.47 23.42 10.39
C SER A 24 -25.33 23.53 11.64
N GLY A 25 -24.73 23.26 12.80
CA GLY A 25 -24.87 24.08 14.01
C GLY A 25 -26.23 24.23 14.72
N SER A 26 -26.27 23.66 15.94
CA SER A 26 -26.82 24.28 17.17
C SER A 26 -28.34 24.28 17.45
N GLY A 27 -28.69 23.63 18.58
CA GLY A 27 -29.86 23.89 19.45
C GLY A 27 -31.03 22.92 19.28
N SER A 28 -31.37 22.03 20.24
CA SER A 28 -31.90 22.23 21.63
C SER A 28 -33.45 22.34 21.65
N ASP A 29 -34.24 21.66 22.50
CA ASP A 29 -34.02 20.73 23.65
C ASP A 29 -35.14 19.64 23.67
N SER A 30 -35.06 18.49 24.35
CA SER A 30 -35.36 18.37 25.80
C SER A 30 -35.18 16.95 26.36
N ALA A 31 -34.31 16.77 27.37
CA ALA A 31 -34.50 15.87 28.53
C ALA A 31 -33.42 16.16 29.59
N SER A 32 -33.78 16.28 30.87
CA SER A 32 -32.95 16.96 31.89
C SER A 32 -32.14 16.03 32.80
N SER A 33 -30.91 16.46 33.15
CA SER A 33 -30.40 16.38 34.54
C SER A 33 -29.16 17.28 34.78
N SER A 34 -29.32 18.26 35.67
CA SER A 34 -28.33 18.95 36.55
C SER A 34 -26.81 18.79 36.26
N SER A 35 -25.98 19.85 36.20
CA SER A 35 -25.83 20.87 37.27
C SER A 35 -24.98 22.12 36.90
N SER A 36 -25.51 23.29 37.29
CA SER A 36 -24.87 24.50 37.89
C SER A 36 -23.62 25.23 37.32
N ALA A 37 -23.70 26.58 37.41
CA ALA A 37 -22.68 27.65 37.27
C ALA A 37 -22.23 28.04 35.83
N SER A 38 -22.71 29.15 35.23
CA SER A 38 -22.33 30.59 35.42
C SER A 38 -20.83 30.87 35.23
N SER A 39 -20.32 31.83 34.44
CA SER A 39 -20.86 32.99 33.67
C SER A 39 -19.71 33.56 32.77
N SER A 40 -19.83 34.48 31.79
CA SER A 40 -20.91 35.38 31.30
C SER A 40 -20.61 35.93 29.87
N SER A 41 -21.55 36.72 29.33
CA SER A 41 -21.51 37.70 28.21
C SER A 41 -20.18 38.46 27.96
N SER A 42 -19.82 38.88 26.74
CA SER A 42 -20.54 39.87 25.90
C SER A 42 -20.04 39.96 24.44
N ALA A 43 -20.86 40.54 23.56
CA ALA A 43 -20.56 40.76 22.13
C ALA A 43 -19.95 42.16 21.84
N SER A 44 -19.33 42.32 20.66
CA SER A 44 -19.45 43.47 19.71
C SER A 44 -18.20 43.66 18.85
N GLY A 45 -18.34 44.27 17.66
CA GLY A 45 -17.22 44.90 16.94
C GLY A 45 -17.11 44.59 15.45
N SER A 46 -17.81 45.38 14.62
CA SER A 46 -17.69 45.39 13.16
C SER A 46 -16.62 46.41 12.68
N VAL A 47 -16.37 46.44 11.35
CA VAL A 47 -15.62 47.46 10.56
C VAL A 47 -14.08 47.44 10.69
N SER A 48 -13.26 47.89 9.71
CA SER A 48 -13.35 47.98 8.23
C SER A 48 -12.00 48.43 7.64
N ALA A 49 -11.77 48.09 6.37
CA ALA A 49 -11.06 48.87 5.34
C ALA A 49 -9.52 49.13 5.39
N SER A 50 -8.93 48.87 4.21
CA SER A 50 -7.93 49.70 3.47
C SER A 50 -6.48 49.86 3.96
N GLY A 51 -5.55 49.67 3.02
CA GLY A 51 -4.13 50.01 3.13
C GLY A 51 -3.34 49.59 1.89
N SER A 52 -3.36 50.40 0.84
CA SER A 52 -2.64 50.19 -0.43
C SER A 52 -1.23 50.82 -0.43
N VAL A 53 -0.51 50.66 -1.55
CA VAL A 53 0.83 51.19 -1.94
C VAL A 53 2.06 50.41 -1.40
N GLY A 54 3.17 50.26 -2.15
CA GLY A 54 3.47 50.75 -3.51
C GLY A 54 4.73 50.10 -4.10
N SER A 55 4.96 50.27 -5.41
CA SER A 55 6.09 49.69 -6.17
C SER A 55 7.32 50.62 -6.24
N SER A 56 8.50 50.06 -6.57
CA SER A 56 9.40 50.47 -7.69
C SER A 56 10.90 50.60 -7.36
N GLY A 57 11.76 50.03 -8.24
CA GLY A 57 13.15 50.45 -8.53
C GLY A 57 14.24 50.16 -7.46
N ASP A 58 15.53 50.14 -7.79
CA ASP A 58 16.22 50.09 -9.09
C ASP A 58 17.65 49.49 -8.92
N SER A 59 18.28 49.19 -10.05
CA SER A 59 19.61 48.65 -10.32
C SER A 59 20.80 49.40 -9.70
N ALA A 60 21.87 48.68 -9.34
CA ALA A 60 23.25 49.17 -9.43
C ALA A 60 24.27 48.01 -9.47
N ALA A 61 25.36 48.18 -10.25
CA ALA A 61 26.41 47.18 -10.42
C ALA A 61 27.58 47.37 -9.42
N GLY A 62 28.33 46.30 -9.17
CA GLY A 62 29.58 46.30 -8.39
C GLY A 62 30.56 45.25 -8.92
N THR A 63 31.83 45.60 -9.03
CA THR A 63 32.80 44.95 -9.92
C THR A 63 34.00 44.33 -9.15
N GLN A 64 34.62 43.31 -9.76
CA GLN A 64 36.02 42.84 -9.55
C GLN A 64 36.38 41.96 -8.33
N SER A 65 36.80 40.73 -8.68
CA SER A 65 38.12 40.14 -8.43
C SER A 65 38.72 40.15 -7.01
N GLY A 66 38.81 38.94 -6.43
CA GLY A 66 39.68 38.64 -5.28
C GLY A 66 40.11 37.16 -5.31
N THR A 67 41.34 36.90 -5.73
CA THR A 67 41.95 35.55 -5.76
C THR A 67 42.12 34.94 -4.37
N SER A 68 41.80 33.65 -4.21
CA SER A 68 42.59 32.71 -3.37
C SER A 68 42.24 31.26 -3.67
N ALA A 69 43.25 30.46 -4.00
CA ALA A 69 43.11 29.03 -4.25
C ALA A 69 43.35 28.23 -2.97
N ALA A 70 42.34 27.46 -2.55
CA ALA A 70 42.41 26.34 -1.59
C ALA A 70 41.00 25.74 -1.47
N LYS A 71 40.79 24.45 -1.20
CA LYS A 71 41.64 23.26 -1.26
C LYS A 71 40.68 22.06 -1.26
N SER A 72 41.07 20.97 -1.91
CA SER A 72 40.38 19.67 -2.02
C SER A 72 39.17 19.45 -1.07
N GLY A 73 37.96 19.47 -1.61
CA GLY A 73 36.76 19.03 -0.90
C GLY A 73 36.86 17.54 -0.59
N GLN A 74 37.26 17.24 0.64
CA GLN A 74 37.49 15.87 1.12
C GLN A 74 36.14 15.25 1.53
N GLY A 75 35.33 14.90 0.53
CA GLY A 75 34.07 14.18 0.69
C GLY A 75 34.28 12.72 1.11
N SER A 76 33.45 12.26 2.04
CA SER A 76 33.52 10.98 2.77
C SER A 76 34.04 9.76 2.00
N ALA A 77 34.79 8.94 2.73
CA ALA A 77 35.27 7.65 2.26
C ALA A 77 34.12 6.71 1.85
N GLY A 78 34.22 6.17 0.64
CA GLY A 78 34.13 4.73 0.45
C GLY A 78 32.74 4.07 0.52
N THR A 79 31.70 4.70 -0.02
CA THR A 79 30.73 3.89 -0.79
C THR A 79 31.22 3.83 -2.23
N THR A 80 31.35 2.63 -2.79
CA THR A 80 31.73 2.45 -4.20
C THR A 80 30.67 3.11 -5.08
N ALA A 81 31.01 4.24 -5.71
CA ALA A 81 30.05 5.07 -6.43
C ALA A 81 29.51 4.35 -7.67
N SER A 82 28.38 3.66 -7.51
CA SER A 82 27.66 2.98 -8.59
C SER A 82 26.84 3.99 -9.40
N GLY A 83 27.51 4.76 -10.24
CA GLY A 83 26.90 5.82 -11.03
C GLY A 83 27.85 6.51 -12.00
N ALA A 84 27.29 7.28 -12.94
CA ALA A 84 28.08 8.13 -13.83
C ALA A 84 28.40 9.47 -13.15
N ALA A 85 29.53 10.10 -13.48
CA ALA A 85 29.88 11.40 -12.89
C ALA A 85 28.84 12.49 -13.25
N LYS A 86 28.35 13.20 -12.23
CA LYS A 86 27.38 14.27 -12.39
C LYS A 86 28.03 15.49 -13.04
N LYS A 87 27.40 16.05 -14.07
CA LYS A 87 27.84 17.31 -14.70
C LYS A 87 27.45 18.50 -13.84
N SER A 88 28.37 19.44 -13.64
CA SER A 88 28.12 20.70 -12.93
C SER A 88 26.95 21.47 -13.56
N GLY A 89 26.02 21.95 -12.74
CA GLY A 89 24.82 22.68 -13.21
C GLY A 89 23.75 21.82 -13.89
N VAL A 90 23.95 20.50 -14.01
CA VAL A 90 22.98 19.57 -14.62
C VAL A 90 22.44 18.62 -13.55
N SER A 91 21.12 18.46 -13.49
CA SER A 91 20.48 17.46 -12.65
C SER A 91 20.65 16.06 -13.26
N CYS A 92 20.69 15.02 -12.43
CA CYS A 92 20.86 13.66 -12.91
C CYS A 92 19.74 13.23 -13.85
N THR A 93 18.49 13.61 -13.53
CA THR A 93 17.31 13.34 -14.35
C THR A 93 17.30 14.07 -15.71
N ASN A 94 18.20 15.04 -15.93
CA ASN A 94 18.44 15.65 -17.25
C ASN A 94 19.71 15.10 -17.94
N GLN A 95 20.50 14.25 -17.27
CA GLN A 95 21.73 13.65 -17.78
C GLN A 95 21.51 12.19 -18.23
N ILE A 96 20.67 11.45 -17.52
CA ILE A 96 20.40 10.01 -17.70
C ILE A 96 18.88 9.82 -17.78
N ASP A 97 18.44 8.90 -18.63
CA ASP A 97 17.04 8.47 -18.67
C ASP A 97 16.74 7.52 -17.50
N TYR A 98 15.80 7.92 -16.63
CA TYR A 98 15.32 7.17 -15.47
C TYR A 98 13.90 6.63 -15.67
N ALA A 99 13.42 6.49 -16.92
CA ALA A 99 12.12 5.91 -17.21
C ALA A 99 11.96 4.51 -16.59
N GLY A 100 11.03 4.38 -15.63
CA GLY A 100 10.78 3.13 -14.90
C GLY A 100 11.63 2.93 -13.64
N ASP A 101 12.42 3.91 -13.22
CA ASP A 101 13.03 3.95 -11.89
C ASP A 101 11.94 4.19 -10.82
N PRO A 102 11.86 3.37 -9.76
CA PRO A 102 10.87 3.56 -8.69
C PRO A 102 11.15 4.76 -7.79
N ARG A 103 12.38 5.28 -7.78
CA ARG A 103 12.79 6.43 -6.97
C ARG A 103 12.32 7.73 -7.60
N SER A 104 12.06 8.73 -6.75
CA SER A 104 11.60 10.02 -7.26
C SER A 104 12.71 10.80 -7.96
N ASN A 105 12.36 11.64 -8.94
CA ASN A 105 13.32 12.55 -9.58
C ASN A 105 14.06 13.43 -8.56
N ALA A 106 13.40 13.82 -7.47
CA ALA A 106 14.02 14.61 -6.40
C ALA A 106 15.08 13.81 -5.61
N GLU A 107 14.77 12.56 -5.27
CA GLU A 107 15.69 11.64 -4.61
C GLU A 107 16.92 11.32 -5.46
N ILE A 108 16.71 10.96 -6.74
CA ILE A 108 17.79 10.69 -7.71
C ILE A 108 18.72 11.90 -7.84
N ASN A 109 18.16 13.11 -7.93
CA ASN A 109 18.95 14.34 -7.99
C ASN A 109 19.68 14.61 -6.66
N SER A 110 19.06 14.33 -5.51
CA SER A 110 19.67 14.51 -4.18
C SER A 110 20.85 13.57 -3.96
N ILE A 111 20.74 12.30 -4.36
CA ILE A 111 21.86 11.34 -4.39
C ILE A 111 22.98 11.87 -5.30
N GLY A 112 22.61 12.43 -6.46
CA GLY A 112 23.53 13.08 -7.39
C GLY A 112 24.33 14.24 -6.80
N GLU A 113 23.67 15.17 -6.10
CA GLU A 113 24.36 16.29 -5.45
C GLU A 113 25.24 15.83 -4.28
N GLN A 114 24.79 14.84 -3.50
CA GLN A 114 25.52 14.36 -2.31
C GLN A 114 26.77 13.54 -2.66
N THR A 115 26.72 12.75 -3.73
CA THR A 115 27.81 11.83 -4.12
C THR A 115 28.67 12.35 -5.28
N GLY A 116 28.24 13.44 -5.94
CA GLY A 116 28.81 13.91 -7.21
C GLY A 116 28.62 12.93 -8.38
N HIS A 117 27.83 11.87 -8.20
CA HIS A 117 27.60 10.81 -9.18
C HIS A 117 26.11 10.54 -9.32
N CYS A 118 25.61 10.56 -10.55
CA CYS A 118 24.24 10.20 -10.85
C CYS A 118 24.07 8.68 -10.72
N PRO A 119 23.20 8.19 -9.82
CA PRO A 119 23.06 6.75 -9.58
C PRO A 119 22.62 6.06 -10.87
N ALA A 120 23.01 4.80 -11.05
CA ALA A 120 22.44 3.99 -12.13
C ALA A 120 20.90 3.90 -11.98
N PRO A 121 20.12 3.96 -13.08
CA PRO A 121 18.68 3.73 -13.02
C PRO A 121 18.37 2.35 -12.42
N GLU A 122 17.55 2.34 -11.39
CA GLU A 122 17.00 1.12 -10.82
C GLU A 122 15.87 0.62 -11.71
N LYS A 123 15.80 -0.70 -11.94
CA LYS A 123 14.64 -1.28 -12.60
C LYS A 123 13.60 -1.56 -11.54
N GLY A 124 12.44 -0.91 -11.65
CA GLY A 124 11.29 -1.28 -10.83
C GLY A 124 11.05 -2.79 -10.89
N SER A 125 10.77 -3.40 -9.73
CA SER A 125 10.55 -4.85 -9.60
C SER A 125 9.58 -5.33 -10.67
N LYS A 126 10.07 -6.19 -11.58
CA LYS A 126 9.23 -6.73 -12.66
C LYS A 126 7.99 -7.37 -12.03
N PRO A 127 6.75 -7.01 -12.45
CA PRO A 127 5.54 -7.58 -11.88
C PRO A 127 5.61 -9.10 -11.88
N SER A 128 5.46 -9.70 -10.70
CA SER A 128 5.49 -11.15 -10.54
C SER A 128 4.15 -11.75 -10.93
N GLY A 129 4.17 -12.88 -11.64
CA GLY A 129 2.97 -13.56 -12.10
C GLY A 129 2.71 -13.43 -13.61
N THR A 130 1.52 -13.81 -14.04
CA THR A 130 1.11 -13.84 -15.45
C THR A 130 0.35 -12.57 -15.80
N PRO A 131 0.60 -11.91 -16.95
CA PRO A 131 -0.17 -10.73 -17.36
C PRO A 131 -1.68 -10.99 -17.36
N LYS A 132 -2.43 -10.12 -16.70
CA LYS A 132 -3.88 -10.24 -16.57
C LYS A 132 -4.56 -9.93 -17.90
N LYS A 133 -5.49 -10.79 -18.32
CA LYS A 133 -6.31 -10.54 -19.52
C LYS A 133 -7.37 -9.46 -19.22
N PRO A 134 -7.56 -8.44 -20.09
CA PRO A 134 -8.62 -7.46 -19.91
C PRO A 134 -10.01 -8.11 -19.77
N GLY A 135 -10.78 -7.67 -18.78
CA GLY A 135 -12.12 -8.21 -18.49
C GLY A 135 -12.17 -9.63 -17.90
N VAL A 136 -11.02 -10.26 -17.62
CA VAL A 136 -10.95 -11.60 -17.01
C VAL A 136 -10.35 -11.49 -15.62
N SER A 137 -11.04 -12.03 -14.60
CA SER A 137 -10.50 -12.14 -13.26
C SER A 137 -9.36 -13.17 -13.21
N CYS A 138 -8.39 -12.99 -12.33
CA CYS A 138 -7.26 -13.91 -12.22
C CYS A 138 -7.70 -15.33 -11.91
N THR A 139 -8.68 -15.48 -11.02
CA THR A 139 -9.28 -16.78 -10.66
C THR A 139 -10.03 -17.46 -11.81
N ASN A 140 -10.30 -16.77 -12.92
CA ASN A 140 -10.84 -17.34 -14.15
C ASN A 140 -9.76 -17.51 -15.25
N GLN A 141 -8.53 -17.02 -15.02
CA GLN A 141 -7.39 -17.12 -15.94
C GLN A 141 -6.41 -18.23 -15.55
N ILE A 142 -6.23 -18.47 -14.25
CA ILE A 142 -5.26 -19.41 -13.66
C ILE A 142 -6.00 -20.26 -12.62
N ASP A 143 -5.62 -21.54 -12.53
CA ASP A 143 -6.09 -22.42 -11.46
C ASP A 143 -5.35 -22.11 -10.15
N TYR A 144 -6.11 -21.73 -9.13
CA TYR A 144 -5.65 -21.43 -7.77
C TYR A 144 -6.09 -22.51 -6.75
N ALA A 145 -6.40 -23.73 -7.20
CA ALA A 145 -6.74 -24.83 -6.31
C ALA A 145 -5.65 -25.09 -5.26
N GLY A 146 -5.98 -24.87 -3.99
CA GLY A 146 -5.04 -25.01 -2.86
C GLY A 146 -4.20 -23.76 -2.54
N ASP A 147 -4.48 -22.62 -3.18
CA ASP A 147 -3.98 -21.31 -2.74
C ASP A 147 -4.66 -20.91 -1.42
N PRO A 148 -3.91 -20.50 -0.38
CA PRO A 148 -4.49 -20.08 0.89
C PRO A 148 -5.16 -18.71 0.83
N ARG A 149 -4.83 -17.88 -0.17
CA ARG A 149 -5.39 -16.54 -0.33
C ARG A 149 -6.78 -16.60 -0.92
N SER A 150 -7.63 -15.62 -0.57
CA SER A 150 -9.00 -15.61 -1.08
C SER A 150 -9.06 -15.24 -2.57
N ASN A 151 -10.07 -15.74 -3.28
CA ASN A 151 -10.33 -15.34 -4.67
C ASN A 151 -10.45 -13.80 -4.83
N ALA A 152 -10.98 -13.10 -3.84
CA ALA A 152 -11.11 -11.64 -3.85
C ALA A 152 -9.74 -10.94 -3.75
N GLU A 153 -8.86 -11.43 -2.87
CA GLU A 153 -7.49 -10.94 -2.70
C GLU A 153 -6.65 -11.17 -3.95
N ILE A 154 -6.66 -12.39 -4.49
CA ILE A 154 -5.96 -12.76 -5.74
C ILE A 154 -6.40 -11.86 -6.90
N ASN A 155 -7.71 -11.64 -7.04
CA ASN A 155 -8.24 -10.75 -8.08
C ASN A 155 -7.85 -9.28 -7.85
N SER A 156 -7.80 -8.82 -6.60
CA SER A 156 -7.41 -7.46 -6.23
C SER A 156 -5.92 -7.17 -6.52
N ILE A 157 -5.04 -8.12 -6.20
CA ILE A 157 -3.62 -8.07 -6.61
C ILE A 157 -3.52 -7.99 -8.14
N GLY A 158 -4.37 -8.75 -8.84
CA GLY A 158 -4.49 -8.73 -10.30
C GLY A 158 -4.93 -7.39 -10.90
N GLU A 159 -5.89 -6.68 -10.27
CA GLU A 159 -6.26 -5.31 -10.69
C GLU A 159 -5.12 -4.32 -10.42
N GLN A 160 -4.51 -4.38 -9.23
CA GLN A 160 -3.52 -3.39 -8.79
C GLN A 160 -2.19 -3.47 -9.56
N THR A 161 -1.76 -4.68 -9.93
CA THR A 161 -0.46 -4.92 -10.58
C THR A 161 -0.56 -5.17 -12.09
N GLY A 162 -1.78 -5.32 -12.61
CA GLY A 162 -2.03 -5.81 -13.98
C GLY A 162 -1.56 -7.26 -14.23
N HIS A 163 -1.15 -7.98 -13.18
CA HIS A 163 -0.59 -9.33 -13.26
C HIS A 163 -1.25 -10.24 -12.23
N CYS A 164 -1.72 -11.39 -12.68
CA CYS A 164 -2.27 -12.41 -11.80
C CYS A 164 -1.13 -13.13 -11.07
N PRO A 165 -1.11 -13.09 -9.73
CA PRO A 165 0.01 -13.64 -8.95
C PRO A 165 0.16 -15.13 -9.21
N ALA A 166 1.36 -15.67 -9.06
CA ALA A 166 1.53 -17.12 -9.08
C ALA A 166 0.70 -17.75 -7.94
N PRO A 167 0.07 -18.92 -8.16
CA PRO A 167 -0.59 -19.66 -7.09
C PRO A 167 0.40 -20.00 -5.98
N GLU A 168 0.06 -19.58 -4.76
CA GLU A 168 0.80 -19.98 -3.57
C GLU A 168 0.42 -21.41 -3.22
N LYS A 169 1.41 -22.26 -2.90
CA LYS A 169 1.11 -23.58 -2.37
C LYS A 169 0.80 -23.41 -0.90
N GLY A 170 -0.45 -23.62 -0.50
CA GLY A 170 -0.81 -23.73 0.91
C GLY A 170 0.12 -24.72 1.62
N SER A 171 0.51 -24.40 2.86
CA SER A 171 1.37 -25.25 3.67
C SER A 171 0.84 -26.68 3.66
N LYS A 172 1.64 -27.61 3.10
CA LYS A 172 1.28 -29.03 3.09
C LYS A 172 1.00 -29.43 4.54
N PRO A 173 -0.19 -29.97 4.88
CA PRO A 173 -0.52 -30.34 6.24
C PRO A 173 0.57 -31.23 6.83
N SER A 174 1.13 -30.80 7.96
CA SER A 174 2.22 -31.51 8.62
C SER A 174 1.66 -32.66 9.46
N GLY A 175 2.35 -33.80 9.45
CA GLY A 175 1.94 -35.00 10.16
C GLY A 175 1.30 -36.06 9.26
N THR A 176 0.59 -37.01 9.88
CA THR A 176 0.04 -38.20 9.22
C THR A 176 -1.43 -38.01 8.85
N PRO A 177 -1.90 -38.44 7.67
CA PRO A 177 -3.33 -38.39 7.33
C PRO A 177 -4.18 -39.10 8.39
N LYS A 178 -5.19 -38.40 8.91
CA LYS A 178 -6.09 -38.94 9.93
C LYS A 178 -7.00 -40.01 9.32
N LYS A 179 -7.11 -41.16 9.99
CA LYS A 179 -8.06 -42.23 9.60
C LYS A 179 -9.49 -41.81 9.97
N PRO A 180 -10.48 -41.94 9.06
CA PRO A 180 -11.88 -41.67 9.38
C PRO A 180 -12.35 -42.45 10.61
N GLY A 181 -13.02 -41.79 11.55
CA GLY A 181 -13.52 -42.40 12.78
C GLY A 181 -12.47 -42.73 13.84
N VAL A 182 -11.18 -42.41 13.63
CA VAL A 182 -10.10 -42.67 14.58
C VAL A 182 -9.52 -41.34 15.06
N SER A 183 -9.44 -41.14 16.38
CA SER A 183 -8.75 -39.99 16.97
C SER A 183 -7.24 -40.09 16.75
N CYS A 184 -6.55 -38.95 16.67
CA CYS A 184 -5.10 -38.92 16.45
C CYS A 184 -4.32 -39.60 17.56
N THR A 185 -4.74 -39.42 18.82
CA THR A 185 -4.13 -40.08 19.98
C THR A 185 -4.39 -41.59 20.04
N ASN A 186 -5.27 -42.12 19.17
CA ASN A 186 -5.45 -43.56 18.96
C ASN A 186 -4.78 -44.06 17.66
N GLN A 187 -4.25 -43.15 16.84
CA GLN A 187 -3.55 -43.45 15.59
C GLN A 187 -2.02 -43.42 15.76
N ILE A 188 -1.52 -42.49 16.58
CA ILE A 188 -0.10 -42.19 16.80
C ILE A 188 0.14 -42.13 18.31
N ASP A 189 1.30 -42.61 18.75
CA ASP A 189 1.77 -42.45 20.12
C ASP A 189 2.32 -41.03 20.32
N TYR A 190 1.72 -40.29 21.25
CA TYR A 190 2.10 -38.92 21.64
C TYR A 190 2.75 -38.89 23.05
N ALA A 191 3.32 -40.00 23.51
CA ALA A 191 4.06 -40.03 24.78
C ALA A 191 5.16 -38.96 24.81
N GLY A 192 5.07 -38.05 25.78
CA GLY A 192 6.00 -36.92 25.93
C GLY A 192 5.62 -35.65 25.14
N ASP A 193 4.52 -35.63 24.40
CA ASP A 193 4.00 -34.40 23.81
C ASP A 193 3.47 -33.46 24.90
N SER A 194 3.83 -32.17 24.80
CA SER A 194 3.41 -31.14 25.75
C SER A 194 1.96 -30.69 25.56
N ARG A 195 1.38 -30.96 24.38
CA ARG A 195 0.00 -30.61 24.05
C ARG A 195 -0.98 -31.65 24.57
N SER A 196 -2.18 -31.20 24.92
CA SER A 196 -3.20 -32.11 25.43
C SER A 196 -3.75 -33.04 24.34
N ASN A 197 -4.20 -34.24 24.73
CA ASN A 197 -4.90 -35.17 23.83
C ASN A 197 -6.10 -34.51 23.13
N ALA A 198 -6.80 -33.58 23.80
CA ALA A 198 -7.91 -32.85 23.22
C ALA A 198 -7.46 -31.90 22.10
N GLU A 199 -6.36 -31.16 22.32
CA GLU A 199 -5.76 -30.26 21.34
C GLU A 199 -5.24 -31.01 20.11
N ILE A 200 -4.48 -32.09 20.32
CA ILE A 200 -3.95 -32.96 19.26
C ILE A 200 -5.09 -33.51 18.38
N ASN A 201 -6.17 -33.98 19.01
CA ASN A 201 -7.33 -34.48 18.30
C ASN A 201 -8.11 -33.37 17.57
N SER A 202 -8.20 -32.16 18.14
CA SER A 202 -8.82 -30.99 17.52
C SER A 202 -8.06 -30.54 16.26
N ILE A 203 -6.72 -30.45 16.33
CA ILE A 203 -5.86 -30.21 15.15
C ILE A 203 -6.11 -31.28 14.08
N GLY A 204 -6.24 -32.54 14.51
CA GLY A 204 -6.58 -33.66 13.65
C GLY A 204 -7.93 -33.56 12.93
N GLU A 205 -9.00 -33.12 13.63
CA GLU A 205 -10.30 -32.84 12.99
C GLU A 205 -10.21 -31.65 12.03
N GLN A 206 -9.57 -30.56 12.46
CA GLN A 206 -9.55 -29.29 11.70
C GLN A 206 -8.72 -29.38 10.42
N THR A 207 -7.59 -30.11 10.46
CA THR A 207 -6.67 -30.20 9.31
C THR A 207 -6.87 -31.46 8.47
N GLY A 208 -7.49 -32.51 9.04
CA GLY A 208 -7.51 -33.86 8.47
C GLY A 208 -6.19 -34.64 8.65
N TYR A 209 -5.22 -34.08 9.38
CA TYR A 209 -3.90 -34.66 9.63
C TYR A 209 -3.58 -34.65 11.11
N CYS A 210 -3.16 -35.80 11.63
CA CYS A 210 -2.68 -35.93 12.98
C CYS A 210 -1.28 -35.31 13.07
N PRO A 211 -1.09 -34.26 13.90
CA PRO A 211 0.14 -33.46 13.87
C PRO A 211 1.36 -34.29 14.28
N PRO A 212 2.59 -33.89 13.89
CA PRO A 212 3.80 -34.53 14.41
C PRO A 212 3.85 -34.44 15.93
N VAL A 213 4.46 -35.43 16.57
CA VAL A 213 4.78 -35.41 18.01
C VAL A 213 5.79 -34.28 18.28
N GLN A 214 5.59 -33.55 19.36
CA GLN A 214 6.50 -32.53 19.89
C GLN A 214 7.16 -33.05 21.16
N HIS A 215 8.37 -32.56 21.48
CA HIS A 215 9.16 -32.94 22.67
C HIS A 215 9.74 -31.68 23.31
#